data_AF-A0A968WRZ9-F1
#
_entry.id   AF-A0A968WRZ9-F1
#
_cell.length_a   1.000
_cell.length_b   1.000
_cell.length_c   1.000
_cell.angle_alpha   90.00
_cell.angle_beta   90.00
_cell.angle_gamma   90.00
#
_symmetry.space_group_name_H-M   'P 1'
#
loop_
_entity.id
_entity.type
_entity.pdbx_description
1 polymer ?
#
loop_
_entity_poly.entity_id
_entity_poly.type
_entity_poly.pdbx_seq_one_letter_code
_entity_poly.pdbx_strand_id
1 'polypeptide(L)'
;MNLALWLRFARRDLRSGLQGFWIFFTCLALGTATIALIGALAASVERGLNEQGQPLLGGDVEFSLIHREADEKERAYIESKGQVSTVGTLRAMAVAGENTTLAEVKAVDAAYPLYGALILEGGVSPAGQLDAENGSYGVLVDPLLLGRLGLKTGEKVKLGDIELEVRGVIASEPDRISSGIVLGPRLLINRKALRATGLVQPGSLITWGYRVKLPGNPDIADARAVVNDTRRDFPNAGWRLRASDNAASGAERFVERLAYFLTLVGLTSLIVGGAGIANAVSAFVARKGDSIATLKCLGAPSSDVFGIYLTEILLVALLAIAAGLVVGVVTPPIAYAALSGILPLPLTPRIEWVPLAVAAALGFLVTIAFAVWPLARTRQVPASALFRSRIASADGWPRPIDITVIALAFLIIAAIIFASFDDKRITAYYLGGLAASFCGAAWTGMVHRCACRAPPQTPGRDCALCAVEHLSPRFSGNFRDPGARPRPHLVRDPCADGPHNLRRAALRHT
;
A
#
# COMPACT_ATOMS: atom_id res chain seq x y z
N MET A 1 -31.56 -0.53 27.94
CA MET A 1 -32.35 -1.33 26.97
C MET A 1 -31.59 -2.56 26.47
N ASN A 2 -32.29 -3.59 25.94
CA ASN A 2 -31.66 -4.74 25.27
C ASN A 2 -31.09 -4.35 23.89
N LEU A 3 -29.94 -4.91 23.51
CA LEU A 3 -29.26 -4.70 22.22
C LEU A 3 -30.21 -4.91 21.01
N ALA A 4 -31.14 -5.86 21.13
CA ALA A 4 -32.15 -6.16 20.12
C ALA A 4 -33.10 -4.97 19.84
N LEU A 5 -33.42 -4.16 20.85
CA LEU A 5 -34.23 -2.95 20.67
C LEU A 5 -33.44 -1.86 19.94
N TRP A 6 -32.17 -1.66 20.31
CA TRP A 6 -31.30 -0.70 19.62
C TRP A 6 -31.17 -1.04 18.13
N LEU A 7 -30.99 -2.33 17.81
CA LEU A 7 -30.86 -2.80 16.44
C LEU A 7 -32.14 -2.64 15.62
N ARG A 8 -33.32 -2.86 16.24
CA ARG A 8 -34.62 -2.62 15.60
C ARG A 8 -34.86 -1.15 15.29
N PHE A 9 -34.54 -0.26 16.24
CA PHE A 9 -34.63 1.19 16.03
C PHE A 9 -33.69 1.66 14.92
N ALA A 10 -32.41 1.26 14.99
CA ALA A 10 -31.43 1.61 13.97
C ALA A 10 -31.85 1.14 12.56
N ARG A 11 -32.30 -0.11 12.41
CA ARG A 11 -32.76 -0.63 11.12
C ARG A 11 -33.97 0.11 10.56
N ARG A 12 -34.90 0.53 11.43
CA ARG A 12 -36.07 1.32 11.01
C ARG A 12 -35.67 2.73 10.60
N ASP A 13 -34.74 3.35 11.32
CA ASP A 13 -34.27 4.70 11.01
C ASP A 13 -33.49 4.75 9.68
N LEU A 14 -32.61 3.77 9.45
CA LEU A 14 -31.85 3.59 8.19
C LEU A 14 -32.74 3.45 6.94
N ARG A 15 -33.96 2.90 7.10
CA ARG A 15 -34.94 2.78 6.00
C ARG A 15 -35.57 4.12 5.62
N SER A 16 -35.57 5.11 6.52
CA SER A 16 -36.21 6.40 6.30
C SER A 16 -35.34 7.40 5.50
N GLY A 17 -34.07 7.08 5.24
CA GLY A 17 -33.22 7.80 4.28
C GLY A 17 -31.74 7.85 4.65
N LEU A 18 -30.88 7.38 3.75
CA LEU A 18 -29.40 7.37 3.88
C LEU A 18 -28.73 8.67 3.37
N GLN A 19 -29.50 9.67 2.92
CA GLN A 19 -28.96 10.90 2.28
C GLN A 19 -27.94 11.64 3.17
N GLY A 20 -28.02 11.48 4.50
CA GLY A 20 -27.05 12.08 5.43
C GLY A 20 -25.80 11.25 5.74
N PHE A 21 -25.78 9.95 5.36
CA PHE A 21 -24.71 8.99 5.69
C PHE A 21 -23.78 8.67 4.52
N TRP A 22 -24.11 9.10 3.31
CA TRP A 22 -23.30 8.79 2.11
C TRP A 22 -21.85 9.26 2.24
N ILE A 23 -21.60 10.45 2.80
CA ILE A 23 -20.24 10.97 3.00
C ILE A 23 -19.45 10.06 3.95
N PHE A 24 -20.06 9.65 5.07
CA PHE A 24 -19.45 8.72 6.02
C PHE A 24 -19.15 7.37 5.37
N PHE A 25 -20.14 6.80 4.67
CA PHE A 25 -20.02 5.53 3.97
C PHE A 25 -18.89 5.56 2.94
N THR A 26 -18.89 6.55 2.03
CA THR A 26 -17.89 6.66 0.96
C THR A 26 -16.50 6.87 1.51
N CYS A 27 -16.35 7.71 2.54
CA CYS A 27 -15.06 7.98 3.15
C CYS A 27 -14.46 6.72 3.80
N LEU A 28 -15.27 6.00 4.58
CA LEU A 28 -14.83 4.76 5.24
C LEU A 28 -14.60 3.63 4.23
N ALA A 29 -15.48 3.48 3.22
CA ALA A 29 -15.33 2.50 2.17
C ALA A 29 -14.06 2.75 1.34
N LEU A 30 -13.75 4.00 0.99
CA LEU A 30 -12.55 4.35 0.24
C LEU A 30 -11.27 4.09 1.06
N GLY A 31 -11.25 4.48 2.33
CA GLY A 31 -10.09 4.26 3.19
C GLY A 31 -9.81 2.77 3.43
N THR A 32 -10.86 2.00 3.71
CA THR A 32 -10.74 0.54 3.91
C THR A 32 -10.43 -0.20 2.61
N ALA A 33 -11.03 0.20 1.48
CA ALA A 33 -10.71 -0.31 0.16
C ALA A 33 -9.24 -0.11 -0.18
N THR A 34 -8.68 1.07 0.11
CA THR A 34 -7.27 1.38 -0.19
C THR A 34 -6.33 0.43 0.54
N ILE A 35 -6.51 0.23 1.84
CA ILE A 35 -5.67 -0.67 2.64
C ILE A 35 -5.86 -2.13 2.20
N ALA A 36 -7.10 -2.56 2.00
CA ALA A 36 -7.42 -3.91 1.56
C ALA A 36 -6.83 -4.22 0.17
N LEU A 37 -6.93 -3.28 -0.76
CA LEU A 37 -6.42 -3.37 -2.14
C LEU A 37 -4.90 -3.53 -2.15
N ILE A 38 -4.18 -2.63 -1.45
CA ILE A 38 -2.70 -2.65 -1.43
C ILE A 38 -2.20 -3.93 -0.77
N GLY A 39 -2.76 -4.27 0.40
CA GLY A 39 -2.32 -5.44 1.15
C GLY A 39 -2.64 -6.76 0.44
N ALA A 40 -3.83 -6.89 -0.17
CA ALA A 40 -4.20 -8.09 -0.93
C ALA A 40 -3.34 -8.26 -2.19
N LEU A 41 -3.03 -7.17 -2.89
CA LEU A 41 -2.18 -7.22 -4.09
C LEU A 41 -0.74 -7.60 -3.72
N ALA A 42 -0.18 -6.99 -2.67
CA ALA A 42 1.17 -7.29 -2.20
C ALA A 42 1.32 -8.77 -1.78
N ALA A 43 0.40 -9.26 -0.96
CA ALA A 43 0.41 -10.65 -0.49
C ALA A 43 0.18 -11.66 -1.63
N SER A 44 -0.63 -11.31 -2.65
CA SER A 44 -0.82 -12.16 -3.83
C SER A 44 0.45 -12.29 -4.66
N VAL A 45 1.20 -11.19 -4.84
CA VAL A 45 2.50 -11.19 -5.53
C VAL A 45 3.53 -11.98 -4.74
N GLU A 46 3.66 -11.74 -3.43
CA GLU A 46 4.56 -12.46 -2.55
C GLU A 46 4.28 -13.97 -2.57
N ARG A 47 3.01 -14.37 -2.42
CA ARG A 47 2.63 -15.78 -2.50
C ARG A 47 3.01 -16.37 -3.85
N GLY A 48 2.70 -15.70 -4.95
CA GLY A 48 3.00 -16.27 -6.26
C GLY A 48 4.50 -16.37 -6.53
N LEU A 49 5.32 -15.43 -6.04
CA LEU A 49 6.78 -15.57 -6.07
C LEU A 49 7.26 -16.79 -5.27
N ASN A 50 6.67 -17.04 -4.10
CA ASN A 50 6.99 -18.19 -3.25
C ASN A 50 6.50 -19.53 -3.85
N GLU A 51 5.30 -19.57 -4.42
CA GLU A 51 4.73 -20.76 -5.09
C GLU A 51 5.50 -21.10 -6.38
N GLN A 52 6.00 -20.09 -7.11
CA GLN A 52 6.88 -20.29 -8.26
C GLN A 52 8.36 -20.32 -7.86
N GLY A 53 8.66 -20.49 -6.57
CA GLY A 53 10.01 -20.46 -6.04
C GLY A 53 10.98 -21.43 -6.71
N GLN A 54 10.57 -22.70 -6.88
CA GLN A 54 11.39 -23.73 -7.53
C GLN A 54 11.76 -23.40 -8.99
N PRO A 55 10.81 -23.11 -9.91
CA PRO A 55 11.16 -22.74 -11.27
C PRO A 55 11.90 -21.40 -11.35
N LEU A 56 11.58 -20.43 -10.49
CA LEU A 56 12.28 -19.14 -10.44
C LEU A 56 13.73 -19.28 -9.96
N LEU A 57 14.01 -20.14 -8.98
CA LEU A 57 15.38 -20.41 -8.53
C LEU A 57 16.11 -21.37 -9.47
N GLY A 58 15.38 -22.24 -10.18
CA GLY A 58 15.92 -23.35 -10.95
C GLY A 58 16.42 -24.51 -10.08
N GLY A 59 15.90 -24.63 -8.85
CA GLY A 59 16.33 -25.58 -7.81
C GLY A 59 15.49 -25.43 -6.54
N ASP A 60 15.61 -26.38 -5.62
CA ASP A 60 15.03 -26.26 -4.27
C ASP A 60 15.92 -25.40 -3.36
N VAL A 61 17.24 -25.53 -3.52
CA VAL A 61 18.25 -24.74 -2.83
C VAL A 61 19.31 -24.28 -3.83
N GLU A 62 19.81 -23.07 -3.65
CA GLU A 62 20.93 -22.54 -4.41
C GLU A 62 22.08 -22.15 -3.47
N PHE A 63 23.27 -22.63 -3.82
CA PHE A 63 24.53 -22.27 -3.23
C PHE A 63 25.25 -21.34 -4.18
N SER A 64 25.38 -20.06 -3.82
CA SER A 64 26.05 -19.07 -4.67
C SER A 64 27.41 -18.66 -4.10
N LEU A 65 28.43 -18.74 -4.94
CA LEU A 65 29.81 -18.35 -4.67
C LEU A 65 30.24 -17.27 -5.67
N ILE A 66 30.96 -16.26 -5.20
CA ILE A 66 31.43 -15.15 -6.04
C ILE A 66 32.95 -15.29 -6.21
N HIS A 67 33.45 -15.09 -7.42
CA HIS A 67 34.86 -15.15 -7.83
C HIS A 67 35.51 -16.55 -7.83
N ARG A 68 34.93 -17.54 -7.15
CA ARG A 68 35.48 -18.90 -7.07
C ARG A 68 34.43 -19.99 -7.32
N GLU A 69 34.88 -21.12 -7.84
CA GLU A 69 34.09 -22.35 -7.84
C GLU A 69 34.13 -23.00 -6.44
N ALA A 70 33.22 -23.95 -6.20
CA ALA A 70 33.21 -24.73 -4.97
C ALA A 70 34.42 -25.68 -4.95
N ASP A 71 35.06 -25.78 -3.80
CA ASP A 71 36.16 -26.74 -3.59
C ASP A 71 35.64 -28.18 -3.65
N GLU A 72 36.52 -29.17 -3.78
CA GLU A 72 36.10 -30.57 -3.96
C GLU A 72 35.25 -31.10 -2.80
N LYS A 73 35.58 -30.72 -1.56
CA LYS A 73 34.78 -31.05 -0.36
C LYS A 73 33.41 -30.38 -0.37
N GLU A 74 33.38 -29.10 -0.75
CA GLU A 74 32.17 -28.29 -0.84
C GLU A 74 31.23 -28.85 -1.91
N ARG A 75 31.79 -29.21 -3.06
CA ARG A 75 31.07 -29.82 -4.17
C ARG A 75 30.52 -31.19 -3.81
N ALA A 76 31.31 -32.05 -3.16
CA ALA A 76 30.83 -33.35 -2.67
C ALA A 76 29.69 -33.20 -1.66
N TYR A 77 29.74 -32.18 -0.80
CA TYR A 77 28.64 -31.87 0.11
C TYR A 77 27.37 -31.45 -0.64
N ILE A 78 27.46 -30.56 -1.63
CA ILE A 78 26.31 -30.12 -2.45
C ILE A 78 25.71 -31.32 -3.20
N GLU A 79 26.55 -32.16 -3.83
CA GLU A 79 26.14 -33.36 -4.56
C GLU A 79 25.51 -34.42 -3.62
N SER A 80 25.91 -34.47 -2.34
CA SER A 80 25.29 -35.37 -1.36
C SER A 80 23.82 -35.03 -1.04
N LYS A 81 23.39 -33.79 -1.30
CA LYS A 81 22.02 -33.33 -1.01
C LYS A 81 21.03 -33.65 -2.13
N GLY A 82 21.48 -33.86 -3.37
CA GLY A 82 20.59 -34.14 -4.49
C GLY A 82 21.21 -33.90 -5.87
N GLN A 83 20.35 -33.78 -6.88
CA GLN A 83 20.79 -33.53 -8.26
C GLN A 83 21.23 -32.06 -8.40
N VAL A 84 22.44 -31.84 -8.89
CA VAL A 84 23.05 -30.50 -8.98
C VAL A 84 23.12 -30.02 -10.42
N SER A 85 22.76 -28.75 -10.66
CA SER A 85 23.08 -28.01 -11.88
C SER A 85 23.95 -26.81 -11.54
N THR A 86 25.05 -26.67 -12.27
CA THR A 86 26.03 -25.58 -12.11
C THR A 86 25.82 -24.51 -13.16
N VAL A 87 25.64 -23.28 -12.70
CA VAL A 87 25.46 -22.10 -13.55
C VAL A 87 26.55 -21.07 -13.22
N GLY A 88 27.19 -20.51 -14.23
CA GLY A 88 28.14 -19.41 -14.09
C GLY A 88 27.62 -18.15 -14.76
N THR A 89 27.44 -17.06 -14.02
CA THR A 89 27.01 -15.78 -14.57
C THR A 89 28.09 -14.73 -14.46
N LEU A 90 28.37 -14.03 -15.56
CA LEU A 90 29.27 -12.89 -15.62
C LEU A 90 28.78 -11.87 -16.65
N ARG A 91 29.44 -10.72 -16.70
CA ARG A 91 29.15 -9.66 -17.69
C ARG A 91 30.36 -9.51 -18.59
N ALA A 92 30.13 -9.48 -19.89
CA ALA A 92 31.19 -9.35 -20.89
C ALA A 92 30.69 -8.62 -22.13
N MET A 93 31.62 -8.06 -22.91
CA MET A 93 31.30 -7.43 -24.19
C MET A 93 31.10 -8.50 -25.25
N ALA A 94 29.93 -8.50 -25.88
CA ALA A 94 29.66 -9.24 -27.10
C ALA A 94 29.95 -8.34 -28.30
N VAL A 95 30.63 -8.89 -29.31
CA VAL A 95 31.08 -8.16 -30.50
C VAL A 95 30.60 -8.86 -31.76
N ALA A 96 30.03 -8.09 -32.69
CA ALA A 96 29.61 -8.57 -34.00
C ALA A 96 29.95 -7.51 -35.05
N GLY A 97 30.96 -7.78 -35.89
CA GLY A 97 31.49 -6.78 -36.81
C GLY A 97 31.99 -5.54 -36.06
N GLU A 98 31.41 -4.38 -36.36
CA GLU A 98 31.73 -3.11 -35.68
C GLU A 98 30.85 -2.83 -34.45
N ASN A 99 29.78 -3.61 -34.25
CA ASN A 99 28.85 -3.40 -33.14
C ASN A 99 29.34 -4.10 -31.88
N THR A 100 29.34 -3.39 -30.76
CA THR A 100 29.71 -3.92 -29.46
C THR A 100 28.63 -3.60 -28.43
N THR A 101 28.29 -4.56 -27.58
CA THR A 101 27.32 -4.33 -26.52
C THR A 101 27.65 -5.16 -25.28
N LEU A 102 27.33 -4.63 -24.11
CA LEU A 102 27.46 -5.37 -22.86
C LEU A 102 26.35 -6.43 -22.79
N ALA A 103 26.75 -7.70 -22.65
CA ALA A 103 25.84 -8.83 -22.50
C ALA A 103 26.02 -9.50 -21.14
N GLU A 104 24.94 -10.04 -20.60
CA GLU A 104 24.97 -10.85 -19.40
C GLU A 104 25.10 -12.32 -19.79
N VAL A 105 26.33 -12.83 -19.69
CA VAL A 105 26.69 -14.18 -20.09
C VAL A 105 26.31 -15.16 -18.99
N LYS A 106 25.47 -16.13 -19.34
CA LYS A 106 25.08 -17.23 -18.48
C LYS A 106 25.58 -18.54 -19.07
N ALA A 107 26.48 -19.18 -18.37
CA ALA A 107 27.02 -20.47 -18.73
C ALA A 107 26.30 -21.56 -17.95
N VAL A 108 25.72 -22.51 -18.67
CA VAL A 108 24.91 -23.60 -18.09
C VAL A 108 25.55 -24.96 -18.38
N ASP A 109 25.19 -25.95 -17.58
CA ASP A 109 25.51 -27.35 -17.83
C ASP A 109 24.35 -28.08 -18.53
N ALA A 110 24.55 -29.37 -18.82
CA ALA A 110 23.54 -30.21 -19.49
C ALA A 110 22.34 -30.55 -18.58
N ALA A 111 22.45 -30.35 -17.26
CA ALA A 111 21.37 -30.59 -16.31
C ALA A 111 20.41 -29.39 -16.20
N TYR A 112 20.78 -28.24 -16.76
CA TYR A 112 19.96 -27.05 -16.77
C TYR A 112 18.85 -27.12 -17.84
N PRO A 113 17.61 -26.69 -17.52
CA PRO A 113 17.09 -26.31 -16.20
C PRO A 113 16.61 -27.54 -15.38
N LEU A 114 16.84 -27.55 -14.06
CA LEU A 114 16.32 -28.61 -13.17
C LEU A 114 14.80 -28.51 -12.93
N TYR A 115 14.31 -27.27 -12.88
CA TYR A 115 12.90 -26.91 -12.72
C TYR A 115 12.54 -25.81 -13.74
N GLY A 116 11.31 -25.85 -14.25
CA GLY A 116 10.86 -24.97 -15.32
C GLY A 116 11.34 -25.42 -16.71
N ALA A 117 11.02 -24.62 -17.73
CA ALA A 117 11.41 -24.90 -19.11
C ALA A 117 11.98 -23.64 -19.76
N LEU A 118 13.12 -23.79 -20.44
CA LEU A 118 13.66 -22.77 -21.33
C LEU A 118 12.88 -22.83 -22.66
N ILE A 119 12.23 -21.75 -23.05
CA ILE A 119 11.43 -21.67 -24.28
C ILE A 119 12.18 -20.80 -25.28
N LEU A 120 12.39 -21.34 -26.48
CA LEU A 120 12.97 -20.62 -27.61
C LEU A 120 11.89 -20.16 -28.58
N GLU A 121 12.14 -19.04 -29.27
CA GLU A 121 11.29 -18.62 -30.38
C GLU A 121 11.28 -19.69 -31.48
N GLY A 122 10.11 -19.89 -32.11
CA GLY A 122 9.92 -20.90 -33.14
C GLY A 122 9.78 -22.34 -32.63
N GLY A 123 9.71 -22.56 -31.30
CA GLY A 123 9.45 -23.88 -30.72
C GLY A 123 10.60 -24.88 -30.85
N VAL A 124 11.82 -24.40 -31.13
CA VAL A 124 13.02 -25.23 -31.24
C VAL A 124 13.40 -25.77 -29.85
N SER A 125 13.78 -27.05 -29.79
CA SER A 125 14.28 -27.65 -28.55
C SER A 125 15.61 -26.99 -28.13
N PRO A 126 15.76 -26.52 -26.88
CA PRO A 126 17.04 -25.98 -26.39
C PRO A 126 18.13 -27.04 -26.20
N ALA A 127 17.76 -28.32 -26.13
CA ALA A 127 18.71 -29.41 -25.90
C ALA A 127 19.69 -29.53 -27.07
N GLY A 128 20.99 -29.65 -26.78
CA GLY A 128 22.06 -29.77 -27.78
C GLY A 128 22.44 -28.47 -28.49
N GLN A 129 21.60 -27.43 -28.43
CA GLN A 129 21.86 -26.16 -29.14
C GLN A 129 23.11 -25.41 -28.63
N LEU A 130 23.53 -25.67 -27.41
CA LEU A 130 24.70 -25.03 -26.79
C LEU A 130 25.99 -25.84 -26.96
N ASP A 131 25.88 -27.08 -27.43
CA ASP A 131 27.03 -27.96 -27.59
C ASP A 131 27.87 -27.57 -28.82
N ALA A 132 29.13 -28.02 -28.82
CA ALA A 132 30.01 -27.79 -29.95
C ALA A 132 29.57 -28.67 -31.13
N GLU A 133 29.20 -28.04 -32.24
CA GLU A 133 28.98 -28.70 -33.52
C GLU A 133 29.93 -28.08 -34.54
N ASN A 134 30.63 -28.91 -35.32
CA ASN A 134 31.60 -28.46 -36.33
C ASN A 134 32.69 -27.50 -35.83
N GLY A 135 33.06 -27.60 -34.54
CA GLY A 135 34.11 -26.79 -33.92
C GLY A 135 33.66 -25.41 -33.40
N SER A 136 32.39 -25.03 -33.60
CA SER A 136 31.79 -23.83 -33.00
C SER A 136 30.75 -24.19 -31.94
N TYR A 137 30.82 -23.51 -30.79
CA TYR A 137 29.78 -23.60 -29.77
C TYR A 137 28.58 -22.75 -30.19
N GLY A 138 27.38 -23.28 -29.96
CA GLY A 138 26.16 -22.52 -30.13
C GLY A 138 25.90 -21.56 -28.96
N VAL A 139 25.22 -20.46 -29.25
CA VAL A 139 24.75 -19.48 -28.28
C VAL A 139 23.27 -19.19 -28.47
N LEU A 140 22.56 -19.07 -27.34
CA LEU A 140 21.18 -18.64 -27.29
C LEU A 140 21.14 -17.19 -26.80
N VAL A 141 20.43 -16.32 -27.52
CA VAL A 141 20.50 -14.88 -27.30
C VAL A 141 19.13 -14.27 -27.03
N ASP A 142 19.10 -13.19 -26.27
CA ASP A 142 17.91 -12.36 -26.09
C ASP A 142 17.56 -11.60 -27.40
N PRO A 143 16.27 -11.43 -27.75
CA PRO A 143 15.87 -10.64 -28.92
C PRO A 143 16.47 -9.23 -28.94
N LEU A 144 16.63 -8.60 -27.77
CA LEU A 144 17.23 -7.27 -27.64
C LEU A 144 18.71 -7.27 -28.01
N LEU A 145 19.43 -8.38 -27.79
CA LEU A 145 20.83 -8.51 -28.18
C LEU A 145 20.97 -8.53 -29.71
N LEU A 146 20.10 -9.27 -30.41
CA LEU A 146 20.09 -9.33 -31.86
C LEU A 146 19.86 -7.96 -32.48
N GLY A 147 18.86 -7.23 -31.99
CA GLY A 147 18.57 -5.87 -32.47
C GLY A 147 19.73 -4.89 -32.26
N ARG A 148 20.46 -5.00 -31.14
CA ARG A 148 21.61 -4.13 -30.83
C ARG A 148 22.86 -4.46 -31.63
N LEU A 149 23.13 -5.73 -31.86
CA LEU A 149 24.30 -6.17 -32.63
C LEU A 149 24.03 -6.21 -34.14
N GLY A 150 22.76 -6.12 -34.56
CA GLY A 150 22.36 -6.25 -35.97
C GLY A 150 22.49 -7.67 -36.51
N LEU A 151 22.40 -8.68 -35.63
CA LEU A 151 22.60 -10.08 -35.95
C LEU A 151 21.31 -10.81 -36.31
N LYS A 152 21.44 -11.92 -37.04
CA LYS A 152 20.37 -12.91 -37.29
C LYS A 152 20.76 -14.30 -36.76
N THR A 153 19.77 -15.17 -36.60
CA THR A 153 20.02 -16.59 -36.29
C THR A 153 20.86 -17.23 -37.40
N GLY A 154 21.90 -17.95 -37.01
CA GLY A 154 22.92 -18.55 -37.89
C GLY A 154 24.20 -17.73 -38.02
N GLU A 155 24.21 -16.46 -37.59
CA GLU A 155 25.40 -15.63 -37.64
C GLU A 155 26.29 -15.81 -36.41
N LYS A 156 27.55 -15.34 -36.50
CA LYS A 156 28.54 -15.48 -35.43
C LYS A 156 28.65 -14.23 -34.58
N VAL A 157 28.80 -14.43 -33.28
CA VAL A 157 29.11 -13.39 -32.29
C VAL A 157 30.41 -13.74 -31.57
N LYS A 158 31.32 -12.77 -31.47
CA LYS A 158 32.56 -12.93 -30.72
C LYS A 158 32.33 -12.63 -29.25
N LEU A 159 32.80 -13.52 -28.38
CA LEU A 159 32.75 -13.38 -26.93
C LEU A 159 34.10 -13.77 -26.33
N GLY A 160 34.81 -12.77 -25.79
CA GLY A 160 36.21 -12.97 -25.36
C GLY A 160 37.07 -13.41 -26.56
N ASP A 161 37.69 -14.57 -26.42
CA ASP A 161 38.64 -15.11 -27.40
C ASP A 161 38.00 -16.01 -28.48
N ILE A 162 36.72 -16.36 -28.34
CA ILE A 162 36.04 -17.32 -29.25
C ILE A 162 34.89 -16.68 -30.02
N GLU A 163 34.59 -17.28 -31.17
CA GLU A 163 33.36 -17.01 -31.92
C GLU A 163 32.32 -18.08 -31.62
N LEU A 164 31.09 -17.63 -31.39
CA LEU A 164 29.91 -18.44 -31.09
C LEU A 164 28.87 -18.27 -32.18
N GLU A 165 28.17 -19.33 -32.52
CA GLU A 165 27.11 -19.30 -33.55
C GLU A 165 25.75 -19.10 -32.89
N VAL A 166 24.98 -18.10 -33.33
CA VAL A 166 23.65 -17.82 -32.80
C VAL A 166 22.68 -18.89 -33.30
N ARG A 167 22.28 -19.84 -32.44
CA ARG A 167 21.41 -20.95 -32.84
C ARG A 167 19.95 -20.78 -32.45
N GLY A 168 19.64 -19.84 -31.57
CA GLY A 168 18.27 -19.61 -31.14
C GLY A 168 18.07 -18.33 -30.36
N VAL A 169 16.82 -17.90 -30.29
CA VAL A 169 16.39 -16.71 -29.57
C VAL A 169 15.59 -17.13 -28.35
N ILE A 170 15.93 -16.58 -27.18
CA ILE A 170 15.30 -16.90 -25.91
C ILE A 170 13.94 -16.18 -25.83
N ALA A 171 12.85 -16.93 -25.83
CA ALA A 171 11.50 -16.39 -25.63
C ALA A 171 11.17 -16.26 -24.14
N SER A 172 11.50 -17.30 -23.35
CA SER A 172 11.28 -17.29 -21.91
C SER A 172 12.34 -18.12 -21.17
N GLU A 173 12.91 -17.53 -20.12
CA GLU A 173 13.92 -18.13 -19.24
C GLU A 173 13.31 -18.26 -17.82
N PRO A 174 13.22 -19.48 -17.26
CA PRO A 174 12.44 -19.73 -16.03
C PRO A 174 13.00 -19.01 -14.80
N ASP A 175 14.31 -18.77 -14.76
CA ASP A 175 15.04 -18.25 -13.61
C ASP A 175 15.64 -16.85 -13.83
N ARG A 176 15.14 -16.13 -14.84
CA ARG A 176 15.59 -14.77 -15.15
C ARG A 176 15.36 -13.80 -13.99
N ILE A 177 14.23 -13.94 -13.28
CA ILE A 177 13.84 -13.06 -12.17
C ILE A 177 14.75 -13.28 -10.93
N SER A 178 15.21 -14.50 -10.68
CA SER A 178 16.09 -14.80 -9.54
C SER A 178 17.54 -14.37 -9.75
N SER A 179 17.92 -14.06 -10.99
CA SER A 179 19.28 -13.66 -11.38
C SER A 179 19.71 -12.29 -10.80
N GLY A 180 18.78 -11.55 -10.19
CA GLY A 180 19.06 -10.26 -9.54
C GLY A 180 18.99 -9.09 -10.51
N ILE A 181 19.94 -8.15 -10.42
CA ILE A 181 19.96 -6.95 -11.27
C ILE A 181 20.56 -7.32 -12.64
N VAL A 182 19.68 -7.38 -13.63
CA VAL A 182 20.04 -7.60 -15.04
C VAL A 182 20.56 -6.29 -15.64
N LEU A 183 21.85 -6.26 -16.03
CA LEU A 183 22.51 -5.05 -16.56
C LEU A 183 22.75 -5.09 -18.08
N GLY A 184 22.38 -6.19 -18.73
CA GLY A 184 22.49 -6.34 -20.17
C GLY A 184 21.55 -7.43 -20.68
N PRO A 185 21.29 -7.47 -22.00
CA PRO A 185 20.57 -8.58 -22.61
C PRO A 185 21.27 -9.92 -22.35
N ARG A 186 20.47 -11.01 -22.27
CA ARG A 186 20.94 -12.35 -21.93
C ARG A 186 21.69 -12.98 -23.11
N LEU A 187 22.82 -13.62 -22.79
CA LEU A 187 23.58 -14.48 -23.71
C LEU A 187 23.86 -15.80 -22.99
N LEU A 188 23.31 -16.90 -23.48
CA LEU A 188 23.36 -18.21 -22.81
C LEU A 188 24.24 -19.18 -23.60
N ILE A 189 25.25 -19.74 -22.93
CA ILE A 189 26.29 -20.61 -23.51
C ILE A 189 26.49 -21.87 -22.66
N ASN A 190 27.18 -22.87 -23.22
CA ASN A 190 27.64 -24.01 -22.45
C ASN A 190 28.80 -23.60 -21.50
N ARG A 191 28.87 -24.18 -20.31
CA ARG A 191 30.00 -24.03 -19.38
C ARG A 191 31.36 -24.36 -19.98
N LYS A 192 31.44 -25.32 -20.91
CA LYS A 192 32.66 -25.62 -21.66
C LYS A 192 33.07 -24.46 -22.58
N ALA A 193 32.09 -23.85 -23.25
CA ALA A 193 32.32 -22.66 -24.07
C ALA A 193 32.82 -21.49 -23.21
N LEU A 194 32.23 -21.28 -22.02
CA LEU A 194 32.69 -20.22 -21.11
C LEU A 194 34.17 -20.36 -20.76
N ARG A 195 34.65 -21.57 -20.47
CA ARG A 195 36.09 -21.77 -20.20
C ARG A 195 36.96 -21.45 -21.42
N ALA A 196 36.47 -21.76 -22.63
CA ALA A 196 37.17 -21.46 -23.87
C ALA A 196 37.20 -19.95 -24.21
N THR A 197 36.25 -19.14 -23.71
CA THR A 197 36.22 -17.68 -23.96
C THR A 197 37.41 -16.91 -23.36
N GLY A 198 38.15 -17.50 -22.42
CA GLY A 198 39.21 -16.80 -21.70
C GLY A 198 38.71 -15.78 -20.66
N LEU A 199 37.39 -15.64 -20.45
CA LEU A 199 36.79 -14.65 -19.54
C LEU A 199 36.86 -15.05 -18.05
N VAL A 200 37.13 -16.32 -17.76
CA VAL A 200 37.27 -16.85 -16.40
C VAL A 200 38.73 -16.68 -15.95
N GLN A 201 39.06 -15.50 -15.44
CA GLN A 201 40.39 -15.16 -14.93
C GLN A 201 40.32 -14.80 -13.44
N PRO A 202 41.43 -14.90 -12.69
CA PRO A 202 41.51 -14.36 -11.34
C PRO A 202 41.10 -12.87 -11.33
N GLY A 203 40.13 -12.51 -10.50
CA GLY A 203 39.55 -11.16 -10.45
C GLY A 203 38.33 -10.93 -11.35
N SER A 204 37.96 -11.90 -12.20
CA SER A 204 36.68 -11.86 -12.93
C SER A 204 35.50 -11.89 -11.96
N LEU A 205 34.53 -11.00 -12.15
CA LEU A 205 33.35 -10.87 -11.30
C LEU A 205 32.28 -11.94 -11.64
N ILE A 206 32.70 -13.20 -11.69
CA ILE A 206 31.85 -14.35 -11.98
C ILE A 206 31.12 -14.79 -10.71
N THR A 207 29.83 -15.08 -10.84
CA THR A 207 29.02 -15.71 -9.80
C THR A 207 28.69 -17.13 -10.22
N TRP A 208 29.10 -18.09 -9.41
CA TRP A 208 28.80 -19.51 -9.58
C TRP A 208 27.60 -19.86 -8.71
N GLY A 209 26.52 -20.33 -9.32
CA GLY A 209 25.34 -20.86 -8.64
C GLY A 209 25.27 -22.37 -8.81
N TYR A 210 25.23 -23.10 -7.69
CA TYR A 210 24.96 -24.52 -7.65
C TYR A 210 23.53 -24.73 -7.18
N ARG A 211 22.67 -25.16 -8.10
CA ARG A 211 21.25 -25.39 -7.82
C ARG A 211 21.04 -26.85 -7.56
N VAL A 212 20.33 -27.15 -6.49
CA VAL A 212 20.11 -28.52 -6.03
C VAL A 212 18.64 -28.83 -6.06
N LYS A 213 18.31 -29.95 -6.70
CA LYS A 213 17.01 -30.60 -6.62
C LYS A 213 17.07 -31.69 -5.56
N LEU A 214 16.35 -31.50 -4.45
CA LEU A 214 16.35 -32.47 -3.35
C LEU A 214 15.52 -33.71 -3.72
N PRO A 215 15.87 -34.89 -3.20
CA PRO A 215 15.10 -36.10 -3.43
C PRO A 215 13.75 -36.06 -2.69
N GLY A 216 12.76 -36.81 -3.18
CA GLY A 216 11.54 -37.11 -2.40
C GLY A 216 10.43 -36.06 -2.41
N ASN A 217 10.40 -35.16 -3.41
CA ASN A 217 9.44 -34.06 -3.50
C ASN A 217 9.45 -33.19 -2.23
N PRO A 218 10.57 -32.48 -1.98
CA PRO A 218 10.78 -31.70 -0.76
C PRO A 218 9.71 -30.63 -0.58
N ASP A 219 9.31 -30.38 0.66
CA ASP A 219 8.56 -29.17 1.00
C ASP A 219 9.53 -28.00 1.27
N ILE A 220 8.99 -26.79 1.35
CA ILE A 220 9.73 -25.57 1.69
C ILE A 220 10.49 -25.72 3.02
N ALA A 221 9.92 -26.45 3.98
CA ALA A 221 10.57 -26.73 5.26
C ALA A 221 11.89 -27.51 5.10
N ASP A 222 11.94 -28.46 4.17
CA ASP A 222 13.12 -29.27 3.90
C ASP A 222 14.23 -28.43 3.25
N ALA A 223 13.86 -27.58 2.27
CA ALA A 223 14.78 -26.63 1.66
C ALA A 223 15.38 -25.66 2.71
N ARG A 224 14.55 -25.15 3.62
CA ARG A 224 15.00 -24.29 4.73
C ARG A 224 15.90 -25.02 5.72
N ALA A 225 15.61 -26.28 6.03
CA ALA A 225 16.46 -27.10 6.88
C ALA A 225 17.86 -27.25 6.28
N VAL A 226 17.96 -27.58 4.98
CA VAL A 226 19.25 -27.69 4.28
C VAL A 226 20.04 -26.37 4.30
N VAL A 227 19.37 -25.23 4.11
CA VAL A 227 20.02 -23.91 4.21
C VAL A 227 20.54 -23.65 5.63
N ASN A 228 19.74 -23.94 6.66
CA ASN A 228 20.12 -23.71 8.06
C ASN A 228 21.26 -24.64 8.51
N ASP A 229 21.18 -25.92 8.16
CA ASP A 229 22.23 -26.90 8.44
C ASP A 229 23.54 -26.50 7.77
N THR A 230 23.48 -26.07 6.50
CA THR A 230 24.69 -25.61 5.79
C THR A 230 25.30 -24.37 6.43
N ARG A 231 24.49 -23.41 6.91
CA ARG A 231 25.01 -22.24 7.65
C ARG A 231 25.73 -22.64 8.93
N ARG A 232 25.28 -23.73 9.57
CA ARG A 232 25.86 -24.24 10.81
C ARG A 232 27.14 -25.02 10.55
N ASP A 233 27.16 -25.85 9.52
CA ASP A 233 28.29 -26.73 9.18
C ASP A 233 29.43 -25.98 8.48
N PHE A 234 29.09 -24.95 7.69
CA PHE A 234 30.03 -24.18 6.87
C PHE A 234 29.92 -22.66 7.06
N PRO A 235 30.11 -22.12 8.29
CA PRO A 235 29.92 -20.70 8.58
C PRO A 235 30.89 -19.78 7.81
N ASN A 236 32.10 -20.26 7.50
CA ASN A 236 33.16 -19.48 6.88
C ASN A 236 33.34 -19.73 5.37
N ALA A 237 32.46 -20.52 4.75
CA ALA A 237 32.62 -20.87 3.34
C ALA A 237 32.30 -19.71 2.38
N GLY A 238 31.61 -18.67 2.87
CA GLY A 238 31.31 -17.45 2.10
C GLY A 238 30.16 -17.61 1.11
N TRP A 239 29.30 -18.61 1.30
CA TRP A 239 28.21 -18.93 0.38
C TRP A 239 27.02 -18.01 0.62
N ARG A 240 26.39 -17.57 -0.47
CA ARG A 240 25.05 -16.99 -0.44
C ARG A 240 24.04 -18.10 -0.67
N LEU A 241 23.31 -18.43 0.38
CA LEU A 241 22.32 -19.52 0.38
C LEU A 241 20.93 -18.96 0.12
N ARG A 242 20.21 -19.58 -0.82
CA ARG A 242 18.79 -19.30 -1.09
C ARG A 242 18.01 -20.61 -1.11
N ALA A 243 16.81 -20.59 -0.55
CA ALA A 243 15.82 -21.65 -0.71
C ALA A 243 14.75 -21.20 -1.71
N SER A 244 13.93 -22.14 -2.18
CA SER A 244 12.87 -21.88 -3.15
C SER A 244 11.87 -20.82 -2.68
N ASP A 245 11.57 -20.73 -1.39
CA ASP A 245 10.69 -19.70 -0.79
C ASP A 245 11.27 -18.28 -0.77
N ASN A 246 12.50 -18.09 -1.23
CA ASN A 246 13.16 -16.79 -1.33
C ASN A 246 13.93 -16.68 -2.66
N ALA A 247 13.35 -17.29 -3.70
CA ALA A 247 13.96 -17.34 -5.03
C ALA A 247 14.12 -15.93 -5.63
N ALA A 248 13.16 -15.05 -5.40
CA ALA A 248 13.06 -13.73 -5.99
C ALA A 248 13.19 -12.61 -4.96
N SER A 249 14.09 -12.79 -3.98
CA SER A 249 14.33 -11.87 -2.86
C SER A 249 14.40 -10.37 -3.21
N GLY A 250 14.89 -10.04 -4.41
CA GLY A 250 14.93 -8.65 -4.91
C GLY A 250 13.56 -8.11 -5.27
N ALA A 251 12.75 -8.90 -5.98
CA ALA A 251 11.38 -8.56 -6.34
C ALA A 251 10.49 -8.54 -5.10
N GLU A 252 10.61 -9.53 -4.21
CA GLU A 252 9.92 -9.56 -2.90
C GLU A 252 10.18 -8.28 -2.12
N ARG A 253 11.45 -7.95 -1.86
CA ARG A 253 11.82 -6.71 -1.14
C ARG A 253 11.31 -5.44 -1.83
N PHE A 254 11.28 -5.40 -3.15
CA PHE A 254 10.75 -4.26 -3.89
C PHE A 254 9.24 -4.12 -3.69
N VAL A 255 8.50 -5.22 -3.81
CA VAL A 255 7.05 -5.29 -3.61
C VAL A 255 6.71 -4.96 -2.16
N GLU A 256 7.41 -5.53 -1.19
CA GLU A 256 7.27 -5.23 0.24
C GLU A 256 7.46 -3.73 0.52
N ARG A 257 8.51 -3.12 -0.02
CA ARG A 257 8.78 -1.68 0.17
C ARG A 257 7.73 -0.81 -0.46
N LEU A 258 7.28 -1.17 -1.67
CA LEU A 258 6.23 -0.44 -2.37
C LEU A 258 4.91 -0.56 -1.60
N ALA A 259 4.56 -1.78 -1.17
CA ALA A 259 3.39 -2.04 -0.34
C ALA A 259 3.45 -1.29 0.98
N TYR A 260 4.61 -1.27 1.63
CA TYR A 260 4.85 -0.53 2.87
C TYR A 260 4.58 0.97 2.68
N PHE A 261 5.19 1.59 1.66
CA PHE A 261 4.97 3.00 1.35
C PHE A 261 3.50 3.30 1.02
N LEU A 262 2.89 2.52 0.12
CA LEU A 262 1.49 2.70 -0.27
C LEU A 262 0.55 2.49 0.93
N THR A 263 0.86 1.55 1.83
CA THR A 263 0.05 1.31 3.04
C THR A 263 0.16 2.49 4.00
N LEU A 264 1.34 3.09 4.20
CA LEU A 264 1.47 4.31 4.99
C LEU A 264 0.66 5.48 4.40
N VAL A 265 0.66 5.62 3.07
CA VAL A 265 -0.21 6.60 2.38
C VAL A 265 -1.68 6.26 2.62
N GLY A 266 -2.06 4.99 2.49
CA GLY A 266 -3.42 4.51 2.71
C GLY A 266 -3.91 4.71 4.15
N LEU A 267 -3.07 4.41 5.15
CA LEU A 267 -3.32 4.68 6.57
C LEU A 267 -3.52 6.17 6.82
N THR A 268 -2.69 7.01 6.20
CA THR A 268 -2.82 8.47 6.31
C THR A 268 -4.15 8.95 5.71
N SER A 269 -4.52 8.43 4.54
CA SER A 269 -5.81 8.70 3.90
C SER A 269 -6.98 8.25 4.77
N LEU A 270 -6.90 7.06 5.38
CA LEU A 270 -7.92 6.54 6.29
C LEU A 270 -8.06 7.43 7.53
N ILE A 271 -6.96 7.90 8.11
CA ILE A 271 -6.96 8.76 9.28
C ILE A 271 -7.48 10.17 8.95
N VAL A 272 -7.07 10.76 7.82
CA VAL A 272 -7.65 12.01 7.30
C VAL A 272 -9.14 11.83 7.04
N GLY A 273 -9.54 10.68 6.51
CA GLY A 273 -10.93 10.26 6.39
C GLY A 273 -11.66 10.17 7.73
N GLY A 274 -10.96 9.78 8.80
CA GLY A 274 -11.45 9.82 10.18
C GLY A 274 -11.99 11.18 10.61
N ALA A 275 -11.34 12.29 10.22
CA ALA A 275 -11.88 13.62 10.46
C ALA A 275 -13.18 13.88 9.67
N GLY A 276 -13.27 13.36 8.44
CA GLY A 276 -14.49 13.35 7.65
C GLY A 276 -15.63 12.56 8.32
N ILE A 277 -15.30 11.40 8.90
CA ILE A 277 -16.22 10.59 9.71
C ILE A 277 -16.73 11.40 10.91
N ALA A 278 -15.85 12.04 11.67
CA ALA A 278 -16.24 12.85 12.83
C ALA A 278 -17.20 14.00 12.44
N ASN A 279 -16.93 14.66 11.31
CA ASN A 279 -17.78 15.74 10.79
C ASN A 279 -19.13 15.20 10.28
N ALA A 280 -19.13 14.09 9.56
CA ALA A 280 -20.35 13.46 9.07
C ALA A 280 -21.25 13.00 10.22
N VAL A 281 -20.67 12.39 11.26
CA VAL A 281 -21.39 11.99 12.48
C VAL A 281 -21.90 13.22 13.24
N SER A 282 -21.11 14.29 13.36
CA SER A 282 -21.56 15.55 13.97
C SER A 282 -22.77 16.14 13.24
N ALA A 283 -22.71 16.20 11.92
CA ALA A 283 -23.80 16.71 11.09
C ALA A 283 -25.04 15.80 11.16
N PHE A 284 -24.84 14.49 11.22
CA PHE A 284 -25.93 13.52 11.41
C PHE A 284 -26.64 13.70 12.74
N VAL A 285 -25.87 13.77 13.83
CA VAL A 285 -26.35 14.05 15.18
C VAL A 285 -27.13 15.36 15.23
N ALA A 286 -26.60 16.44 14.63
CA ALA A 286 -27.26 17.74 14.61
C ALA A 286 -28.63 17.68 13.93
N ARG A 287 -28.75 16.96 12.80
CA ARG A 287 -30.04 16.76 12.12
C ARG A 287 -31.05 15.95 12.94
N LYS A 288 -30.59 15.07 13.82
CA LYS A 288 -31.43 14.22 14.67
C LYS A 288 -31.72 14.85 16.04
N GLY A 289 -31.31 16.09 16.27
CA GLY A 289 -31.47 16.79 17.56
C GLY A 289 -32.91 16.78 18.09
N ASP A 290 -33.90 17.07 17.24
CA ASP A 290 -35.32 17.10 17.65
C ASP A 290 -35.87 15.70 17.99
N SER A 291 -35.45 14.67 17.25
CA SER A 291 -35.80 13.28 17.55
C SER A 291 -35.17 12.81 18.87
N ILE A 292 -33.91 13.19 19.12
CA ILE A 292 -33.20 12.93 20.38
C ILE A 292 -33.92 13.61 21.55
N ALA A 293 -34.31 14.88 21.40
CA ALA A 293 -35.01 15.62 22.43
C ALA A 293 -36.38 15.00 22.73
N THR A 294 -37.12 14.57 21.71
CA THR A 294 -38.41 13.87 21.87
C THR A 294 -38.27 12.57 22.66
N LEU A 295 -37.26 11.75 22.35
CA LEU A 295 -36.97 10.52 23.11
C LEU A 295 -36.63 10.82 24.57
N LYS A 296 -35.85 11.88 24.84
CA LYS A 296 -35.53 12.31 26.21
C LYS A 296 -36.76 12.83 26.96
N CYS A 297 -37.66 13.56 26.31
CA CYS A 297 -38.93 14.00 26.89
C CYS A 297 -39.84 12.82 27.28
N LEU A 298 -39.78 11.72 26.52
CA LEU A 298 -40.48 10.46 26.82
C LEU A 298 -39.79 9.62 27.93
N GLY A 299 -38.72 10.12 28.53
CA GLY A 299 -38.02 9.47 29.65
C GLY A 299 -36.88 8.53 29.23
N ALA A 300 -36.45 8.52 27.96
CA ALA A 300 -35.33 7.69 27.54
C ALA A 300 -34.01 8.17 28.17
N PRO A 301 -33.21 7.28 28.80
CA PRO A 301 -31.93 7.66 29.38
C PRO A 301 -30.90 7.97 28.29
N SER A 302 -30.00 8.92 28.56
CA SER A 302 -28.96 9.35 27.60
C SER A 302 -28.03 8.22 27.14
N SER A 303 -27.87 7.15 27.93
CA SER A 303 -27.12 5.95 27.55
C SER A 303 -27.83 5.13 26.47
N ASP A 304 -29.16 5.04 26.52
CA ASP A 304 -29.95 4.30 25.54
C ASP A 304 -29.99 5.06 24.21
N VAL A 305 -30.13 6.40 24.25
CA VAL A 305 -30.03 7.25 23.06
C VAL A 305 -28.65 7.09 22.40
N PHE A 306 -27.58 7.16 23.18
CA PHE A 306 -26.22 6.93 22.67
C PHE A 306 -26.06 5.54 22.05
N GLY A 307 -26.58 4.49 22.70
CA GLY A 307 -26.49 3.11 22.22
C GLY A 307 -27.21 2.89 20.89
N ILE A 308 -28.39 3.50 20.70
CA ILE A 308 -29.15 3.43 19.44
C ILE A 308 -28.32 4.02 18.28
N TYR A 309 -27.87 5.26 18.42
CA TYR A 309 -27.14 5.94 17.35
C TYR A 309 -25.73 5.39 17.13
N LEU A 310 -25.06 4.89 18.18
CA LEU A 310 -23.80 4.16 18.02
C LEU A 310 -24.01 2.90 17.19
N THR A 311 -25.07 2.13 17.49
CA THR A 311 -25.41 0.91 16.73
C THR A 311 -25.71 1.25 15.27
N GLU A 312 -26.40 2.36 15.00
CA GLU A 312 -26.67 2.83 13.63
C GLU A 312 -25.37 3.15 12.88
N ILE A 313 -24.47 3.93 13.48
CA ILE A 313 -23.17 4.26 12.88
C ILE A 313 -22.36 2.98 12.63
N LEU A 314 -22.31 2.05 13.58
CA LEU A 314 -21.59 0.79 13.43
C LEU A 314 -22.18 -0.10 12.32
N LEU A 315 -23.51 -0.13 12.14
CA LEU A 315 -24.12 -0.87 11.05
C LEU A 315 -23.73 -0.29 9.68
N VAL A 316 -23.75 1.03 9.54
CA VAL A 316 -23.29 1.68 8.30
C VAL A 316 -21.79 1.45 8.09
N ALA A 317 -21.01 1.46 9.18
CA ALA A 317 -19.57 1.20 9.14
C ALA A 317 -19.27 -0.21 8.64
N LEU A 318 -19.98 -1.21 9.15
CA LEU A 318 -19.84 -2.60 8.71
C LEU A 318 -20.16 -2.76 7.21
N LEU A 319 -21.19 -2.07 6.71
CA LEU A 319 -21.49 -2.07 5.28
C LEU A 319 -20.40 -1.39 4.44
N ALA A 320 -19.85 -0.26 4.92
CA ALA A 320 -18.77 0.43 4.24
C ALA A 320 -17.46 -0.38 4.22
N ILE A 321 -17.11 -1.00 5.36
CA ILE A 321 -15.97 -1.91 5.49
C ILE A 321 -16.18 -3.11 4.55
N ALA A 322 -17.35 -3.73 4.55
CA ALA A 322 -17.64 -4.85 3.66
C ALA A 322 -17.48 -4.46 2.18
N ALA A 323 -17.95 -3.27 1.78
CA ALA A 323 -17.74 -2.75 0.43
C ALA A 323 -16.26 -2.56 0.12
N GLY A 324 -15.46 -2.02 1.06
CA GLY A 324 -14.02 -1.89 0.90
C GLY A 324 -13.27 -3.23 0.81
N LEU A 325 -13.68 -4.23 1.60
CA LEU A 325 -13.12 -5.58 1.54
C LEU A 325 -13.43 -6.26 0.21
N VAL A 326 -14.63 -6.05 -0.35
CA VAL A 326 -14.96 -6.57 -1.69
C VAL A 326 -13.99 -6.03 -2.73
N VAL A 327 -13.63 -4.73 -2.67
CA VAL A 327 -12.60 -4.17 -3.54
C VAL A 327 -11.26 -4.89 -3.35
N GLY A 328 -10.84 -5.13 -2.11
CA GLY A 328 -9.61 -5.88 -1.80
C GLY A 328 -9.60 -7.30 -2.37
N VAL A 329 -10.69 -8.05 -2.22
CA VAL A 329 -10.83 -9.43 -2.73
C VAL A 329 -10.81 -9.48 -4.26
N VAL A 330 -11.45 -8.51 -4.91
CA VAL A 330 -11.60 -8.47 -6.37
C VAL A 330 -10.35 -7.92 -7.06
N THR A 331 -9.46 -7.24 -6.33
CA THR A 331 -8.26 -6.62 -6.93
C THR A 331 -7.30 -7.65 -7.54
N PRO A 332 -6.78 -8.68 -6.84
CA PRO A 332 -5.82 -9.62 -7.42
C PRO A 332 -6.27 -10.30 -8.72
N PRO A 333 -7.51 -10.83 -8.86
CA PRO A 333 -7.94 -11.46 -10.11
C PRO A 333 -8.09 -10.45 -11.25
N ILE A 334 -8.55 -9.22 -10.99
CA ILE A 334 -8.60 -8.16 -12.01
C ILE A 334 -7.17 -7.79 -12.46
N ALA A 335 -6.25 -7.62 -11.50
CA ALA A 335 -4.85 -7.32 -11.80
C ALA A 335 -4.21 -8.43 -12.63
N TYR A 336 -4.46 -9.70 -12.30
CA TYR A 336 -3.98 -10.84 -13.09
C TYR A 336 -4.51 -10.81 -14.53
N ALA A 337 -5.82 -10.65 -14.72
CA ALA A 337 -6.43 -10.62 -16.05
C ALA A 337 -5.95 -9.43 -16.90
N ALA A 338 -5.68 -8.29 -16.27
CA ALA A 338 -5.20 -7.09 -16.96
C ALA A 338 -3.70 -7.16 -17.31
N LEU A 339 -2.87 -7.79 -16.47
CA LEU A 339 -1.41 -7.77 -16.62
C LEU A 339 -0.82 -9.04 -17.24
N SER A 340 -1.56 -10.16 -17.32
CA SER A 340 -1.03 -11.43 -17.83
C SER A 340 -0.48 -11.35 -19.26
N GLY A 341 -0.95 -10.41 -20.07
CA GLY A 341 -0.47 -10.17 -21.44
C GLY A 341 0.79 -9.31 -21.55
N ILE A 342 1.19 -8.61 -20.49
CA ILE A 342 2.30 -7.62 -20.51
C ILE A 342 3.44 -8.06 -19.60
N LEU A 343 3.12 -8.65 -18.45
CA LEU A 343 4.10 -9.17 -17.51
C LEU A 343 3.73 -10.63 -17.14
N PRO A 344 4.67 -11.58 -17.24
CA PRO A 344 4.52 -12.91 -16.65
C PRO A 344 4.68 -12.79 -15.13
N LEU A 345 3.71 -12.14 -14.48
CA LEU A 345 3.69 -12.06 -13.02
C LEU A 345 3.14 -13.38 -12.47
N PRO A 346 3.82 -13.96 -11.47
CA PRO A 346 3.27 -15.05 -10.71
C PRO A 346 2.21 -14.48 -9.77
N LEU A 347 1.00 -14.22 -10.28
CA LEU A 347 -0.13 -13.81 -9.44
C LEU A 347 -1.02 -15.03 -9.24
N THR A 348 -1.32 -15.30 -7.98
CA THR A 348 -2.26 -16.36 -7.61
C THR A 348 -3.59 -15.71 -7.21
N PRO A 349 -4.71 -16.00 -7.91
CA PRO A 349 -6.01 -15.43 -7.60
C PRO A 349 -6.62 -16.14 -6.38
N ARG A 350 -5.96 -16.00 -5.22
CA ARG A 350 -6.42 -16.51 -3.93
C ARG A 350 -6.75 -15.34 -3.00
N ILE A 351 -7.64 -15.61 -2.04
CA ILE A 351 -8.11 -14.61 -1.08
C ILE A 351 -7.10 -14.48 0.06
N GLU A 352 -6.66 -13.25 0.29
CA GLU A 352 -5.70 -12.87 1.33
C GLU A 352 -6.40 -12.48 2.64
N TRP A 353 -6.59 -13.43 3.55
CA TRP A 353 -7.34 -13.16 4.79
C TRP A 353 -6.66 -12.18 5.73
N VAL A 354 -5.34 -12.20 5.84
CA VAL A 354 -4.60 -11.35 6.79
C VAL A 354 -4.72 -9.86 6.45
N PRO A 355 -4.41 -9.39 5.22
CA PRO A 355 -4.62 -8.00 4.84
C PRO A 355 -6.07 -7.53 4.96
N LEU A 356 -7.03 -8.40 4.63
CA LEU A 356 -8.47 -8.09 4.75
C LEU A 356 -8.88 -7.91 6.21
N ALA A 357 -8.40 -8.78 7.12
CA ALA A 357 -8.66 -8.67 8.54
C ALA A 357 -8.07 -7.39 9.13
N VAL A 358 -6.83 -7.03 8.74
CA VAL A 358 -6.17 -5.79 9.17
C VAL A 358 -6.96 -4.56 8.67
N ALA A 359 -7.35 -4.53 7.39
CA ALA A 359 -8.16 -3.43 6.84
C ALA A 359 -9.51 -3.29 7.56
N ALA A 360 -10.18 -4.41 7.84
CA ALA A 360 -11.44 -4.43 8.58
C ALA A 360 -11.29 -3.91 10.01
N ALA A 361 -10.27 -4.38 10.72
CA ALA A 361 -9.99 -3.96 12.09
C ALA A 361 -9.66 -2.47 12.17
N LEU A 362 -8.80 -1.96 11.28
CA LEU A 362 -8.44 -0.55 11.24
C LEU A 362 -9.64 0.33 10.87
N GLY A 363 -10.44 -0.05 9.87
CA GLY A 363 -11.67 0.69 9.52
C GLY A 363 -12.67 0.76 10.67
N PHE A 364 -12.86 -0.35 11.38
CA PHE A 364 -13.74 -0.43 12.54
C PHE A 364 -13.24 0.42 13.70
N LEU A 365 -11.95 0.31 14.05
CA LEU A 365 -11.35 1.08 15.14
C LEU A 365 -11.31 2.58 14.84
N VAL A 366 -11.00 2.98 13.60
CA VAL A 366 -11.06 4.39 13.17
C VAL A 366 -12.48 4.92 13.29
N THR A 367 -13.48 4.13 12.91
CA THR A 367 -14.89 4.51 13.12
C THR A 367 -15.17 4.79 14.59
N ILE A 368 -14.78 3.89 15.50
CA ILE A 368 -14.98 4.09 16.95
C ILE A 368 -14.23 5.33 17.44
N ALA A 369 -12.95 5.46 17.10
CA ALA A 369 -12.08 6.54 17.56
C ALA A 369 -12.63 7.92 17.19
N PHE A 370 -13.18 8.07 15.98
CA PHE A 370 -13.67 9.35 15.47
C PHE A 370 -15.18 9.58 15.65
N ALA A 371 -16.01 8.54 15.73
CA ALA A 371 -17.46 8.68 15.90
C ALA A 371 -17.88 8.88 17.36
N VAL A 372 -17.16 8.28 18.33
CA VAL A 372 -17.54 8.33 19.75
C VAL A 372 -17.51 9.77 20.29
N TRP A 373 -16.54 10.58 19.89
CA TRP A 373 -16.43 11.98 20.34
C TRP A 373 -17.66 12.84 19.99
N PRO A 374 -18.03 13.01 18.69
CA PRO A 374 -19.20 13.79 18.33
C PRO A 374 -20.50 13.14 18.83
N LEU A 375 -20.55 11.81 18.92
CA LEU A 375 -21.71 11.12 19.45
C LEU A 375 -21.88 11.33 20.95
N ALA A 376 -20.81 11.37 21.74
CA ALA A 376 -20.87 11.60 23.18
C ALA A 376 -21.51 12.96 23.52
N ARG A 377 -21.33 13.97 22.65
CA ARG A 377 -21.99 15.29 22.79
C ARG A 377 -23.52 15.22 22.70
N THR A 378 -24.11 14.21 22.05
CA THR A 378 -25.58 14.00 22.03
C THR A 378 -26.17 13.84 23.43
N ARG A 379 -25.40 13.27 24.36
CA ARG A 379 -25.87 13.03 25.73
C ARG A 379 -26.17 14.34 26.45
N GLN A 380 -25.52 15.42 26.04
CA GLN A 380 -25.63 16.75 26.63
C GLN A 380 -26.73 17.61 26.01
N VAL A 381 -27.36 17.18 24.92
CA VAL A 381 -28.51 17.89 24.33
C VAL A 381 -29.65 17.90 25.36
N PRO A 382 -30.05 19.06 25.92
CA PRO A 382 -31.10 19.11 26.92
C PRO A 382 -32.47 18.88 26.26
N ALA A 383 -33.44 18.36 27.01
CA ALA A 383 -34.82 18.20 26.55
C ALA A 383 -35.44 19.55 26.09
N SER A 384 -34.98 20.66 26.68
CA SER A 384 -35.37 22.03 26.32
C SER A 384 -34.90 22.47 24.93
N ALA A 385 -33.98 21.72 24.28
CA ALA A 385 -33.57 21.99 22.90
C ALA A 385 -34.74 21.88 21.92
N LEU A 386 -35.76 21.06 22.23
CA LEU A 386 -37.00 20.96 21.44
C LEU A 386 -37.75 22.30 21.33
N PHE A 387 -37.69 23.12 22.39
CA PHE A 387 -38.38 24.42 22.46
C PHE A 387 -37.49 25.60 22.11
N ARG A 388 -36.15 25.43 22.12
CA ARG A 388 -35.15 26.49 21.93
C ARG A 388 -34.04 26.08 20.94
N SER A 389 -34.44 25.44 19.84
CA SER A 389 -33.55 24.78 18.86
C SER A 389 -32.48 25.66 18.21
N ARG A 390 -32.58 27.00 18.32
CA ARG A 390 -31.60 27.95 17.75
C ARG A 390 -30.51 28.44 18.72
N ILE A 391 -30.54 28.10 20.01
CA ILE A 391 -29.65 28.72 21.03
C ILE A 391 -28.87 27.67 21.86
N ALA A 392 -29.29 26.41 21.90
CA ALA A 392 -28.61 25.38 22.69
C ALA A 392 -27.46 24.74 21.91
N SER A 393 -26.28 25.35 21.93
CA SER A 393 -25.04 24.69 21.53
C SER A 393 -24.76 23.54 22.49
N ALA A 394 -24.51 22.33 21.98
CA ALA A 394 -24.06 21.20 22.77
C ALA A 394 -22.58 21.38 23.17
N ASP A 395 -22.34 22.31 24.09
CA ASP A 395 -21.02 22.64 24.63
C ASP A 395 -20.77 21.84 25.90
N GLY A 396 -19.91 20.83 25.80
CA GLY A 396 -19.43 20.10 26.95
C GLY A 396 -18.48 18.97 26.59
N TRP A 397 -17.67 18.56 27.58
CA TRP A 397 -16.68 17.51 27.40
C TRP A 397 -17.32 16.12 27.53
N PRO A 398 -16.88 15.13 26.75
CA PRO A 398 -17.35 13.74 26.88
C PRO A 398 -17.13 13.20 28.30
N ARG A 399 -17.85 12.13 28.67
CA ARG A 399 -17.59 11.45 29.94
C ARG A 399 -16.18 10.83 29.92
N PRO A 400 -15.54 10.65 31.09
CA PRO A 400 -14.21 10.02 31.14
C PRO A 400 -14.20 8.64 30.49
N ILE A 401 -15.30 7.88 30.58
CA ILE A 401 -15.43 6.58 29.92
C ILE A 401 -15.42 6.66 28.38
N ASP A 402 -15.94 7.74 27.79
CA ASP A 402 -15.91 7.92 26.34
C ASP A 402 -14.48 8.26 25.89
N ILE A 403 -13.76 9.03 26.70
CA ILE A 403 -12.34 9.38 26.47
C ILE A 403 -11.46 8.14 26.58
N THR A 404 -11.69 7.26 27.57
CA THR A 404 -10.92 6.01 27.69
C THR A 404 -11.17 5.07 26.51
N VAL A 405 -12.42 4.99 26.01
CA VAL A 405 -12.73 4.19 24.79
C VAL A 405 -12.00 4.74 23.57
N ILE A 406 -11.99 6.07 23.37
CA ILE A 406 -11.27 6.70 22.26
C ILE A 406 -9.77 6.46 22.38
N ALA A 407 -9.19 6.68 23.57
CA ALA A 407 -7.77 6.47 23.83
C ALA A 407 -7.38 5.00 23.60
N LEU A 408 -8.20 4.06 24.06
CA LEU A 408 -8.00 2.64 23.84
C LEU A 408 -8.09 2.28 22.35
N ALA A 409 -9.04 2.84 21.60
CA ALA A 409 -9.15 2.62 20.16
C ALA A 409 -7.89 3.09 19.41
N PHE A 410 -7.38 4.30 19.72
CA PHE A 410 -6.12 4.79 19.15
C PHE A 410 -4.90 3.95 19.55
N LEU A 411 -4.86 3.48 20.80
CA LEU A 411 -3.79 2.58 21.27
C LEU A 411 -3.82 1.25 20.51
N ILE A 412 -5.00 0.65 20.31
CA ILE A 412 -5.13 -0.59 19.54
C ILE A 412 -4.76 -0.36 18.07
N ILE A 413 -5.17 0.76 17.46
CA ILE A 413 -4.74 1.12 16.10
C ILE A 413 -3.21 1.19 16.03
N ALA A 414 -2.57 1.88 16.98
CA ALA A 414 -1.11 1.98 17.04
C ALA A 414 -0.45 0.60 17.24
N ALA A 415 -1.03 -0.26 18.07
CA ALA A 415 -0.54 -1.62 18.31
C ALA A 415 -0.65 -2.51 17.07
N ILE A 416 -1.77 -2.46 16.34
CA ILE A 416 -1.95 -3.20 15.08
C ILE A 416 -0.93 -2.72 14.05
N ILE A 417 -0.77 -1.41 13.89
CA ILE A 417 0.21 -0.82 12.97
C ILE A 417 1.63 -1.27 13.37
N PHE A 418 1.97 -1.21 14.66
CA PHE A 418 3.30 -1.62 15.14
C PHE A 418 3.57 -3.13 15.00
N ALA A 419 2.53 -3.96 15.09
CA ALA A 419 2.65 -5.41 14.89
C ALA A 419 2.67 -5.83 13.41
N SER A 420 2.10 -5.03 12.52
CA SER A 420 1.97 -5.37 11.09
C SER A 420 3.23 -5.08 10.26
N PHE A 421 4.18 -4.31 10.80
CA PHE A 421 5.33 -3.83 10.05
C PHE A 421 6.66 -4.22 10.71
N ASP A 422 7.55 -4.83 9.91
CA ASP A 422 8.86 -5.28 10.38
C ASP A 422 9.80 -4.12 10.76
N ASP A 423 9.73 -3.00 10.03
CA ASP A 423 10.53 -1.82 10.34
C ASP A 423 9.87 -0.96 11.43
N LYS A 424 10.19 -1.32 12.68
CA LYS A 424 9.71 -0.63 13.89
C LYS A 424 10.15 0.84 13.97
N ARG A 425 11.27 1.22 13.33
CA ARG A 425 11.78 2.61 13.40
C ARG A 425 10.94 3.52 12.54
N ILE A 426 10.69 3.13 11.28
CA ILE A 426 9.87 3.94 10.39
C ILE A 426 8.44 4.02 10.92
N THR A 427 7.91 2.91 11.43
CA THR A 427 6.59 2.87 12.05
C THR A 427 6.48 3.82 13.25
N ALA A 428 7.50 3.88 14.10
CA ALA A 428 7.53 4.82 15.22
C ALA A 428 7.58 6.29 14.77
N TYR A 429 8.38 6.64 13.77
CA TYR A 429 8.40 8.00 13.21
C TYR A 429 7.05 8.39 12.60
N TYR A 430 6.41 7.46 11.89
CA TYR A 430 5.08 7.67 11.31
C TYR A 430 4.02 7.92 12.38
N LEU A 431 3.94 7.06 13.40
CA LEU A 431 2.99 7.22 14.52
C LEU A 431 3.27 8.51 15.32
N GLY A 432 4.54 8.85 15.54
CA GLY A 432 4.95 10.10 16.18
C GLY A 432 4.53 11.33 15.38
N GLY A 433 4.71 11.31 14.06
CA GLY A 433 4.27 12.37 13.16
C GLY A 433 2.75 12.53 13.13
N LEU A 434 2.00 11.43 13.10
CA LEU A 434 0.54 11.44 13.22
C LEU A 434 0.09 12.07 14.53
N ALA A 435 0.65 11.61 15.65
CA ALA A 435 0.33 12.15 16.97
C ALA A 435 0.64 13.66 17.05
N ALA A 436 1.80 14.08 16.56
CA ALA A 436 2.19 15.48 16.47
C ALA A 436 1.20 16.30 15.62
N SER A 437 0.73 15.76 14.49
CA SER A 437 -0.25 16.43 13.62
C SER A 437 -1.59 16.64 14.33
N PHE A 438 -2.09 15.63 15.05
CA PHE A 438 -3.34 15.76 15.82
C PHE A 438 -3.17 16.71 17.00
N CYS A 439 -2.06 16.63 17.73
CA CYS A 439 -1.74 17.56 18.81
C CYS A 439 -1.67 18.99 18.29
N GLY A 440 -1.05 19.22 17.12
CA GLY A 440 -1.00 20.51 16.45
C GLY A 440 -2.39 21.04 16.08
N ALA A 441 -3.26 20.21 15.50
CA ALA A 441 -4.64 20.59 15.17
C ALA A 441 -5.48 20.87 16.43
N ALA A 442 -5.28 20.10 17.51
CA ALA A 442 -5.93 20.35 18.79
C ALA A 442 -5.45 21.67 19.42
N TRP A 443 -4.15 21.96 19.32
CA TRP A 443 -3.53 23.18 19.80
C TRP A 443 -4.07 24.42 19.08
N THR A 444 -4.12 24.43 17.76
CA THR A 444 -4.67 25.56 16.99
C THR A 444 -6.14 25.81 17.33
N GLY A 445 -6.94 24.75 17.50
CA GLY A 445 -8.33 24.85 17.94
C GLY A 445 -8.50 25.35 19.38
N MET A 446 -7.49 25.17 20.25
CA MET A 446 -7.46 25.73 21.60
C MET A 446 -7.07 27.21 21.58
N VAL A 447 -6.04 27.58 20.82
CA VAL A 447 -5.59 28.97 20.64
C VAL A 447 -6.72 29.83 20.08
N HIS A 448 -7.43 29.35 19.05
CA HIS A 448 -8.57 30.08 18.48
C HIS A 448 -9.69 30.29 19.51
N ARG A 449 -9.99 29.29 20.35
CA ARG A 449 -10.99 29.43 21.42
C ARG A 449 -10.55 30.41 22.51
N CYS A 450 -9.27 30.45 22.83
CA CYS A 450 -8.71 31.42 23.77
C CYS A 450 -8.72 32.84 23.18
N ALA A 451 -8.40 33.00 21.89
CA ALA A 451 -8.43 34.28 21.18
C ALA A 451 -9.86 34.85 21.11
N CYS A 452 -10.87 34.03 20.81
CA CYS A 452 -12.27 34.47 20.80
C CYS A 452 -12.85 34.75 22.19
N ARG A 453 -12.19 34.31 23.27
CA ARG A 453 -12.57 34.63 24.66
C ARG A 453 -11.93 35.93 25.17
N ALA A 454 -10.98 36.51 24.45
CA ALA A 454 -10.45 37.82 24.78
C ALA A 454 -11.55 38.87 24.53
N PRO A 455 -11.84 39.77 25.49
CA PRO A 455 -12.84 40.81 25.28
C PRO A 455 -12.41 41.72 24.12
N PRO A 456 -13.33 42.14 23.22
CA PRO A 456 -13.00 43.06 22.14
C PRO A 456 -12.46 44.36 22.74
N GLN A 457 -11.19 44.68 22.47
CA GLN A 457 -10.50 45.79 23.12
C GLN A 457 -10.67 47.15 22.43
N THR A 458 -11.45 47.30 21.35
CA THR A 458 -11.73 48.63 20.79
C THR A 458 -13.12 48.71 20.10
N PRO A 459 -14.04 49.61 20.50
CA PRO A 459 -15.38 49.72 19.93
C PRO A 459 -15.49 50.35 18.53
N GLY A 460 -14.38 50.51 17.78
CA GLY A 460 -14.36 51.43 16.62
C GLY A 460 -13.69 50.96 15.35
N ARG A 461 -13.15 49.73 15.27
CA ARG A 461 -12.39 49.25 14.09
C ARG A 461 -12.95 48.01 13.40
N ASP A 462 -13.95 47.35 13.98
CA ASP A 462 -14.43 46.06 13.48
C ASP A 462 -15.38 46.15 12.26
N CYS A 463 -15.89 47.34 11.92
CA CYS A 463 -16.68 47.50 10.69
C CYS A 463 -15.84 47.35 9.41
N ALA A 464 -14.52 47.56 9.47
CA ALA A 464 -13.67 47.45 8.28
C ALA A 464 -13.29 46.00 7.94
N LEU A 465 -13.23 45.11 8.93
CA LEU A 465 -12.88 43.69 8.72
C LEU A 465 -14.07 42.85 8.24
N CYS A 466 -15.30 43.17 8.68
CA CYS A 466 -16.51 42.52 8.16
C CYS A 466 -16.74 42.78 6.65
N ALA A 467 -16.21 43.88 6.09
CA ALA A 467 -16.35 44.19 4.67
C ALA A 467 -15.40 43.39 3.76
N VAL A 468 -14.27 42.89 4.29
CA VAL A 468 -13.28 42.13 3.51
C VAL A 468 -13.66 40.66 3.41
N GLU A 469 -14.41 40.12 4.37
CA GLU A 469 -14.80 38.71 4.41
C GLU A 469 -15.91 38.35 3.39
N HIS A 470 -16.56 39.35 2.78
CA HIS A 470 -17.54 39.16 1.70
C HIS A 470 -16.93 39.07 0.29
N LEU A 471 -15.60 39.20 0.14
CA LEU A 471 -14.88 39.20 -1.13
C LEU A 471 -13.82 38.09 -1.21
N SER A 472 -14.24 36.82 -1.13
CA SER A 472 -13.51 35.72 -1.77
C SER A 472 -14.47 34.57 -2.17
N PRO A 473 -14.19 33.84 -3.27
CA PRO A 473 -15.22 33.48 -4.24
C PRO A 473 -15.95 32.16 -3.92
N ARG A 474 -17.28 32.18 -4.12
CA ARG A 474 -18.13 30.99 -4.24
C ARG A 474 -17.68 30.13 -5.43
N PHE A 475 -16.92 29.07 -5.19
CA PHE A 475 -16.90 27.91 -6.08
C PHE A 475 -18.03 26.96 -5.69
N SER A 476 -19.20 27.19 -6.26
CA SER A 476 -20.26 26.19 -6.37
C SER A 476 -20.80 26.29 -7.77
N GLY A 477 -20.39 25.35 -8.63
CA GLY A 477 -21.00 25.15 -9.94
C GLY A 477 -22.48 24.85 -9.73
N ASN A 478 -23.35 25.73 -10.23
CA ASN A 478 -24.77 25.47 -10.30
C ASN A 478 -25.17 25.34 -11.76
N PHE A 479 -25.78 24.19 -12.06
CA PHE A 479 -26.40 23.87 -13.33
C PHE A 479 -27.49 24.91 -13.67
N ARG A 480 -27.60 25.20 -14.96
CA ARG A 480 -28.58 26.09 -15.60
C ARG A 480 -30.03 25.76 -15.19
N ASP A 481 -30.79 26.81 -14.89
CA ASP A 481 -32.19 26.90 -15.31
C ASP A 481 -32.54 28.38 -15.63
N PRO A 482 -32.96 28.73 -16.87
CA PRO A 482 -33.18 30.12 -17.27
C PRO A 482 -34.67 30.49 -17.21
N GLY A 483 -35.11 31.20 -16.17
CA GLY A 483 -36.44 31.80 -16.21
C GLY A 483 -37.06 32.23 -14.88
N ALA A 484 -36.53 33.25 -14.20
CA ALA A 484 -37.32 34.06 -13.27
C ALA A 484 -36.63 35.41 -12.98
N ARG A 485 -37.35 36.52 -13.21
CA ARG A 485 -36.91 37.90 -12.94
C ARG A 485 -36.91 38.19 -11.42
N PRO A 486 -36.00 39.03 -10.88
CA PRO A 486 -36.06 39.43 -9.47
C PRO A 486 -36.98 40.66 -9.25
N ARG A 487 -37.79 40.62 -8.18
CA ARG A 487 -38.50 41.79 -7.62
C ARG A 487 -37.65 42.44 -6.51
N PRO A 488 -37.71 43.77 -6.29
CA PRO A 488 -36.96 44.44 -5.24
C PRO A 488 -37.79 44.57 -3.95
N HIS A 489 -37.22 44.27 -2.79
CA HIS A 489 -37.74 44.78 -1.52
C HIS A 489 -36.63 45.18 -0.55
N LEU A 490 -36.72 46.48 -0.21
CA LEU A 490 -36.06 47.30 0.80
C LEU A 490 -35.51 46.58 2.04
N VAL A 491 -34.26 46.91 2.38
CA VAL A 491 -33.70 46.83 3.74
C VAL A 491 -33.76 48.23 4.35
N ARG A 492 -34.38 48.37 5.52
CA ARG A 492 -34.34 49.57 6.37
C ARG A 492 -33.07 49.49 7.24
N ASP A 493 -32.23 50.53 7.19
CA ASP A 493 -31.08 50.72 8.09
C ASP A 493 -31.52 51.25 9.47
N PRO A 494 -31.07 50.67 10.59
CA PRO A 494 -31.31 51.18 11.94
C PRO A 494 -30.08 51.93 12.45
N CYS A 495 -29.78 53.12 11.92
CA CYS A 495 -28.68 53.98 12.41
C CYS A 495 -28.94 55.48 12.19
N ALA A 496 -30.19 55.93 12.35
CA ALA A 496 -30.51 57.35 12.36
C ALA A 496 -31.40 57.64 13.57
N ASP A 497 -30.77 57.85 14.73
CA ASP A 497 -31.30 58.69 15.82
C ASP A 497 -30.22 58.91 16.89
N GLY A 498 -29.58 60.07 16.83
CA GLY A 498 -28.62 60.58 17.83
C GLY A 498 -28.54 62.12 17.72
N PRO A 499 -28.61 62.87 18.83
CA PRO A 499 -29.18 64.22 18.80
C PRO A 499 -28.18 65.33 18.42
N HIS A 500 -28.68 66.25 17.60
CA HIS A 500 -28.12 67.59 17.39
C HIS A 500 -28.15 68.40 18.69
N ASN A 501 -27.00 68.87 19.18
CA ASN A 501 -26.85 70.18 19.83
C ASN A 501 -25.38 70.48 20.18
N LEU A 502 -24.62 71.00 19.21
CA LEU A 502 -23.41 71.77 19.45
C LEU A 502 -23.51 73.08 18.66
N ARG A 503 -24.20 74.04 19.25
CA ARG A 503 -24.20 75.46 18.85
C ARG A 503 -24.16 76.31 20.12
N ARG A 504 -22.94 76.69 20.54
CA ARG A 504 -22.60 77.94 21.25
C ARG A 504 -21.14 77.86 21.71
N ALA A 505 -20.24 78.33 20.86
CA ALA A 505 -19.04 78.98 21.33
C ALA A 505 -19.44 80.38 21.80
N ALA A 506 -19.19 80.71 23.07
CA ALA A 506 -19.04 82.09 23.52
C ALA A 506 -18.60 82.16 24.99
N LEU A 507 -17.40 82.71 25.18
CA LEU A 507 -17.11 83.79 26.14
C LEU A 507 -16.79 83.45 27.61
N ARG A 508 -15.57 83.93 27.95
CA ARG A 508 -15.11 84.59 29.19
C ARG A 508 -14.34 83.74 30.20
N HIS A 509 -13.04 84.10 30.29
CA HIS A 509 -12.31 84.44 31.52
C HIS A 509 -13.08 84.23 32.83
N THR A 510 -12.58 83.33 33.67
CA THR A 510 -11.71 83.61 34.85
C THR A 510 -11.21 82.30 35.42
#